data_AF-E2SF42-F1
#
_entry.id   AF-E2SF42-F1
#
_cell.length_a   1.000
_cell.length_b   1.000
_cell.length_c   1.000
_cell.angle_alpha   90.00
_cell.angle_beta   90.00
_cell.angle_gamma   90.00
#
_symmetry.space_group_name_H-M   'P 1'
#
loop_
_entity.id
_entity.type
_entity.pdbx_description
1 polymer ?
#
loop_
_entity_poly.entity_id
_entity_poly.type
_entity_poly.pdbx_seq_one_letter_code
_entity_poly.pdbx_strand_id
1 'polypeptide(L)' 'MTDRERFRALPPPVRLEDTVTSQDTEPVPDPDGGLDPEQRHFLRFAGI' A
#
# COMPACT_ATOMS: atom_id res chain seq x y z
N MET A 1 28.96 -19.15 -9.08
CA MET A 1 27.64 -19.24 -9.74
C MET A 1 27.54 -18.12 -10.75
N THR A 2 27.42 -18.47 -12.01
CA THR A 2 27.15 -17.54 -13.12
C THR A 2 25.65 -17.29 -13.22
N ASP A 3 25.22 -16.16 -13.80
CA ASP A 3 23.79 -15.85 -13.96
C ASP A 3 23.03 -16.94 -14.74
N ARG A 4 23.69 -17.57 -15.72
CA ARG A 4 23.13 -18.69 -16.49
C ARG A 4 22.75 -19.88 -15.62
N GLU A 5 23.50 -20.15 -14.55
CA GLU A 5 23.21 -21.24 -13.62
C GLU A 5 22.04 -20.89 -12.70
N ARG A 6 21.84 -19.61 -12.39
CA ARG A 6 20.79 -19.11 -11.49
C ARG A 6 19.38 -19.21 -12.09
N PHE A 7 19.26 -19.13 -13.42
CA PHE A 7 17.98 -19.17 -14.13
C PHE A 7 17.69 -20.49 -14.85
N ARG A 8 18.47 -21.55 -14.57
CA ARG A 8 18.32 -22.86 -15.21
C ARG A 8 17.07 -23.62 -14.76
N ALA A 9 16.57 -23.33 -13.56
CA ALA A 9 15.38 -23.95 -13.00
C ALA A 9 14.55 -22.90 -12.26
N LEU A 10 13.25 -23.16 -12.18
CA LEU A 10 12.37 -22.35 -11.35
C LEU A 10 12.68 -22.61 -9.86
N PRO A 11 12.47 -21.62 -8.98
CA PRO A 11 12.50 -21.85 -7.54
C PRO A 11 11.48 -22.92 -7.13
N PRO A 12 11.70 -23.60 -5.99
CA PRO A 12 10.69 -24.45 -5.39
C PRO A 12 9.37 -23.70 -5.18
N PRO A 13 8.21 -24.39 -5.30
CA PRO A 13 6.93 -23.78 -5.01
C PRO A 13 6.84 -23.37 -3.53
N VAL A 14 6.22 -22.23 -3.26
CA VAL A 14 5.93 -21.75 -1.91
C VAL A 14 4.74 -22.56 -1.37
N ARG A 15 4.86 -23.08 -0.14
CA ARG A 15 3.77 -23.79 0.54
C ARG A 15 2.84 -22.77 1.18
N LEU A 16 1.53 -23.07 1.25
CA LEU A 16 0.55 -22.12 1.79
C LEU A 16 0.76 -21.86 3.28
N GLU A 17 1.18 -22.87 4.03
CA GLU A 17 1.57 -22.78 5.44
C GLU A 17 2.77 -21.84 5.69
N ASP A 18 3.60 -21.59 4.68
CA ASP A 18 4.73 -20.66 4.76
C ASP A 18 4.33 -19.22 4.36
N THR A 19 3.04 -18.99 4.02
CA THR A 19 2.52 -17.68 3.65
C THR A 19 1.86 -16.97 4.82
N VAL A 20 1.96 -15.63 4.84
CA VAL A 20 1.21 -14.78 5.77
C VAL A 20 0.01 -14.20 5.02
N THR A 21 -1.20 -14.49 5.51
CA THR A 21 -2.46 -14.12 4.83
C THR A 21 -3.02 -12.77 5.26
N SER A 22 -2.48 -12.17 6.32
CA SER A 22 -2.89 -10.87 6.85
C SER A 22 -1.70 -9.91 6.89
N GLN A 23 -1.94 -8.66 6.53
CA GLN A 23 -1.00 -7.57 6.78
C GLN A 23 -1.59 -6.65 7.84
N ASP A 24 -0.76 -6.22 8.79
CA ASP A 24 -1.13 -5.13 9.67
C ASP A 24 -1.14 -3.85 8.84
N THR A 25 -2.33 -3.28 8.66
CA THR A 25 -2.50 -2.07 7.87
C THR A 25 -2.68 -0.89 8.80
N GLU A 26 -1.95 0.18 8.55
CA GLU A 26 -2.27 1.47 9.16
C GLU A 26 -3.72 1.86 8.82
N PRO A 27 -4.40 2.60 9.71
CA PRO A 27 -5.73 3.11 9.44
C PRO A 27 -5.73 3.94 8.16
N VAL A 28 -6.88 3.94 7.47
CA VAL A 28 -7.06 4.76 6.26
C VAL A 28 -6.76 6.23 6.61
N PRO A 29 -5.89 6.91 5.84
CA PRO A 29 -5.63 8.34 6.06
C PRO A 29 -6.92 9.14 5.97
N ASP A 30 -7.03 10.19 6.79
CA ASP A 30 -8.19 11.08 6.76
C ASP A 30 -8.36 11.70 5.36
N PRO A 31 -9.49 11.44 4.66
CA PRO A 31 -9.73 12.00 3.33
C PRO A 31 -9.84 13.52 3.35
N ASP A 32 -10.22 14.10 4.49
CA ASP A 32 -10.33 15.54 4.68
C ASP A 32 -9.03 16.17 5.18
N GLY A 33 -7.98 15.36 5.41
CA GLY A 33 -6.65 15.85 5.79
C GLY A 33 -6.62 16.63 7.10
N GLY A 34 -7.52 16.31 8.04
CA GLY A 34 -7.67 17.00 9.31
C GLY A 34 -8.44 18.32 9.22
N LEU A 35 -9.03 18.64 8.07
CA LEU A 35 -9.84 19.84 7.89
C LEU A 35 -11.25 19.60 8.42
N ASP A 36 -11.73 20.53 9.24
CA ASP A 36 -13.14 20.57 9.57
C ASP A 36 -13.98 20.99 8.33
N PRO A 37 -15.31 20.73 8.33
CA PRO A 37 -16.16 21.05 7.19
C PRO A 37 -16.17 22.53 6.78
N GLU A 38 -15.93 23.45 7.72
CA GLU A 38 -15.90 24.89 7.48
C GLU A 38 -14.59 25.29 6.79
N GLN A 39 -13.44 24.80 7.27
CA GLN A 39 -12.14 24.96 6.62
C GLN A 39 -12.17 24.43 5.19
N ARG A 40 -12.81 23.27 4.98
CA ARG A 40 -12.98 22.68 3.65
C ARG A 40 -13.90 23.51 2.75
N HIS A 41 -14.93 24.13 3.32
CA HIS A 41 -15.81 25.05 2.60
C HIS A 41 -15.03 26.29 2.15
N PHE A 42 -14.29 26.93 3.04
CA PHE A 42 -13.46 28.09 2.69
C PHE A 42 -12.41 27.74 1.64
N LEU A 43 -11.66 26.64 1.77
CA LEU A 43 -10.67 26.27 0.76
C LEU A 43 -11.29 26.00 -0.62
N ARG A 44 -12.51 25.46 -0.67
CA ARG A 44 -13.22 25.16 -1.92
C ARG A 44 -13.84 26.40 -2.55
N PHE A 45 -14.28 27.37 -1.75
CA PHE A 45 -15.14 28.47 -2.20
C PHE A 45 -14.60 29.88 -1.93
N ALA A 46 -13.49 30.05 -1.21
CA ALA A 46 -12.86 31.36 -0.96
C ALA A 46 -12.02 31.88 -2.13
N GLY A 47 -12.07 31.21 -3.29
CA GLY A 47 -11.46 31.65 -4.55
C GLY A 47 -12.41 32.44 -5.46
N ILE A 48 -13.33 33.22 -4.89
CA ILE A 48 -14.13 34.25 -5.59
C ILE A 48 -13.71 35.63 -5.12
#